data_AF-A0A6J7VWI7-F1
#
_entry.id   AF-A0A6J7VWI7-F1
#
_cell.length_a   1.000
_cell.length_b   1.000
_cell.length_c   1.000
_cell.angle_alpha   90.00
_cell.angle_beta   90.00
_cell.angle_gamma   90.00
#
_symmetry.space_group_name_H-M   'P 1'
#
loop_
_entity.id
_entity.type
_entity.pdbx_description
1 polymer ?
#
loop_
_entity_poly.entity_id
_entity_poly.type
_entity_poly.pdbx_seq_one_letter_code
_entity_poly.pdbx_strand_id
1 'polypeptide(L)'
;MSTATTHVEASENHEVEHHGLSDKQYIVIALILAALTAIEVSTYYVDFGPFFMPTLLILMVIKFVTVVSYFMHLKFDNKIFSYLFYAGLLLAIAVYCGFLATFKFFLKQG
;
A
#
# COMPACT_ATOMS: atom_id res chain seq x y z
N MET A 1 -56.71 -9.18 19.25
CA MET A 1 -55.80 -9.97 18.39
C MET A 1 -54.45 -9.29 18.44
N SER A 2 -53.50 -9.84 19.19
CA SER A 2 -52.13 -9.35 19.29
C SER A 2 -51.24 -10.37 18.61
N THR A 3 -50.75 -10.05 17.41
CA THR A 3 -49.95 -10.97 16.61
C THR A 3 -48.54 -10.99 17.20
N ALA A 4 -48.16 -12.11 17.80
CA ALA A 4 -46.79 -12.39 18.19
C ALA A 4 -45.95 -12.57 16.93
N THR A 5 -45.01 -11.67 16.69
CA THR A 5 -43.99 -11.85 15.65
C THR A 5 -42.95 -12.84 16.14
N THR A 6 -43.08 -14.08 15.71
CA THR A 6 -42.04 -15.11 15.84
C THR A 6 -40.81 -14.66 15.06
N HIS A 7 -39.73 -14.31 15.78
CA HIS A 7 -38.39 -14.23 15.21
C HIS A 7 -37.96 -15.64 14.82
N VAL A 8 -38.22 -16.01 13.56
CA VAL A 8 -37.57 -17.17 12.95
C VAL A 8 -36.17 -16.72 12.56
N GLU A 9 -35.17 -17.21 13.29
CA GLU A 9 -33.77 -17.20 12.85
C GLU A 9 -33.66 -18.02 11.58
N ALA A 10 -33.85 -17.36 10.43
CA ALA A 10 -33.39 -17.88 9.16
C ALA A 10 -31.87 -17.71 9.13
N SER A 11 -31.15 -18.75 9.57
CA SER A 11 -29.76 -18.98 9.19
C SER A 11 -29.73 -19.18 7.67
N GLU A 12 -29.73 -18.08 6.93
CA GLU A 12 -29.34 -18.06 5.53
C GLU A 12 -27.85 -18.36 5.48
N ASN A 13 -27.53 -19.65 5.35
CA ASN A 13 -26.29 -20.08 4.71
C ASN A 13 -26.38 -19.64 3.24
N HIS A 14 -26.12 -18.36 2.99
CA HIS A 14 -25.78 -17.90 1.65
C HIS A 14 -24.43 -18.50 1.31
N GLU A 15 -24.49 -19.58 0.53
CA GLU A 15 -23.37 -20.12 -0.24
C GLU A 15 -22.87 -18.99 -1.15
N VAL A 16 -21.86 -18.26 -0.67
CA VAL A 16 -21.18 -17.22 -1.46
C VAL A 16 -20.35 -17.94 -2.52
N GLU A 17 -20.89 -17.99 -3.74
CA GLU A 17 -20.17 -18.35 -4.95
C GLU A 17 -18.82 -17.62 -5.01
N HIS A 18 -17.74 -18.41 -4.91
CA HIS A 18 -16.34 -17.98 -4.91
C HIS A 18 -15.87 -17.58 -6.33
N HIS A 19 -16.41 -16.50 -6.90
CA HIS A 19 -16.01 -15.97 -8.22
C HIS A 19 -15.40 -14.56 -8.17
N GLY A 20 -14.87 -14.17 -7.02
CA GLY A 20 -13.98 -13.03 -6.85
C GLY A 20 -12.78 -13.45 -6.03
N LEU A 21 -11.62 -12.88 -6.34
CA LEU A 21 -10.39 -13.04 -5.56
C LEU A 21 -10.75 -12.82 -4.09
N SER A 22 -10.59 -13.83 -3.24
CA SER A 22 -11.20 -13.83 -1.91
C SER A 22 -10.69 -12.63 -1.11
N ASP A 23 -11.59 -11.82 -0.54
CA ASP A 23 -11.28 -10.69 0.36
C ASP A 23 -10.20 -11.01 1.40
N LYS A 24 -10.09 -12.30 1.73
CA LYS A 24 -9.03 -12.92 2.52
C LYS A 24 -7.61 -12.52 2.07
N GLN A 25 -7.32 -12.41 0.77
CA GLN A 25 -6.01 -11.98 0.28
C GLN A 25 -5.70 -10.53 0.67
N TYR A 26 -6.64 -9.61 0.46
CA TYR A 26 -6.47 -8.21 0.87
C TYR A 26 -6.29 -8.07 2.36
N ILE A 27 -7.04 -8.84 3.15
CA ILE A 27 -6.93 -8.86 4.62
C ILE A 27 -5.54 -9.35 5.05
N VAL A 28 -5.00 -10.40 4.43
CA VAL A 28 -3.65 -10.89 4.72
C VAL A 28 -2.59 -9.83 4.40
N ILE A 29 -2.72 -9.16 3.26
CA ILE A 29 -1.76 -8.11 2.86
C ILE A 29 -1.88 -6.88 3.79
N ALA A 30 -3.10 -6.55 4.23
CA ALA A 30 -3.34 -5.50 5.23
C ALA A 30 -2.64 -5.81 6.55
N LEU A 31 -2.73 -7.06 7.01
CA LEU A 31 -2.04 -7.52 8.21
C LEU A 31 -0.52 -7.45 8.07
N ILE A 32 0.03 -7.81 6.90
CA ILE A 32 1.47 -7.67 6.63
C ILE A 32 1.88 -6.19 6.69
N LEU A 33 1.12 -5.28 6.08
CA LEU A 33 1.39 -3.84 6.15
C LEU A 33 1.27 -3.30 7.57
N ALA A 34 0.29 -3.78 8.35
CA ALA A 34 0.13 -3.42 9.75
C ALA A 34 1.35 -3.88 10.56
N ALA A 35 1.84 -5.10 10.35
CA ALA A 35 3.06 -5.60 10.98
C ALA A 35 4.30 -4.78 10.59
N LEU A 36 4.48 -4.47 9.30
CA LEU A 36 5.56 -3.58 8.83
C LEU A 36 5.47 -2.18 9.45
N THR A 37 4.27 -1.71 9.76
CA THR A 37 4.03 -0.43 10.43
C THR A 37 4.29 -0.49 11.92
N ALA A 38 3.93 -1.58 12.58
CA ALA A 38 4.32 -1.82 13.96
C ALA A 38 5.84 -1.91 14.12
N ILE A 39 6.54 -2.57 13.18
CA ILE A 39 8.00 -2.64 13.13
C ILE A 39 8.59 -1.25 12.92
N GLU A 40 8.05 -0.45 12.00
CA GLU A 40 8.52 0.92 11.83
C GLU A 40 8.32 1.74 13.11
N VAL A 41 7.14 1.68 13.72
CA VAL A 41 6.85 2.39 14.96
C VAL A 41 7.77 1.93 16.10
N SER A 42 8.07 0.64 16.20
CA SER A 42 8.98 0.11 17.22
C SER A 42 10.42 0.58 17.03
N THR A 43 10.84 0.89 15.80
CA THR A 43 12.17 1.49 15.56
C THR A 43 12.35 2.87 16.17
N TYR A 44 11.27 3.61 16.50
CA TYR A 44 11.39 4.86 17.26
C TYR A 44 11.61 4.64 18.76
N TYR A 45 11.26 3.46 19.28
CA TYR A 45 11.42 3.11 20.70
C TYR A 45 12.73 2.37 20.99
N VAL A 46 13.40 1.85 19.95
CA VAL A 46 14.64 1.09 20.05
C VAL A 46 15.71 1.81 19.23
N ASP A 47 16.84 2.15 19.84
CA ASP A 47 17.94 2.82 19.13
C ASP A 47 18.64 1.86 18.15
N PHE A 48 18.32 2.00 16.87
CA PHE A 48 18.95 1.24 15.76
C PHE A 48 20.26 1.87 15.26
N GLY A 49 20.77 2.89 15.95
CA GLY A 49 22.02 3.56 15.60
C GLY A 49 22.02 4.10 14.15
N PRO A 50 23.17 4.09 13.45
CA PRO A 50 23.29 4.68 12.11
C PRO A 50 22.46 3.96 11.02
N PHE A 51 21.97 2.75 11.29
CA PHE A 51 21.12 1.99 10.34
C PHE A 51 19.64 2.37 10.41
N PHE A 52 19.23 3.21 11.35
CA PHE A 52 17.84 3.67 11.50
C PHE A 52 17.29 4.33 10.23
N MET A 53 18.01 5.33 9.71
CA MET A 53 17.60 6.08 8.51
C MET A 53 17.45 5.22 7.24
N PRO A 54 18.43 4.39 6.84
CA PRO A 54 18.27 3.55 5.64
C PRO A 54 17.18 2.49 5.82
N THR A 55 17.02 1.93 7.03
CA THR A 55 15.96 0.95 7.33
C THR A 55 14.57 1.56 7.15
N LEU A 56 14.33 2.75 7.71
CA LEU A 56 13.08 3.48 7.54
C LEU A 56 12.78 3.79 6.07
N LEU A 57 13.79 4.24 5.32
CA LEU A 57 13.64 4.53 3.90
C LEU A 57 13.23 3.28 3.11
N ILE A 58 13.85 2.13 3.39
CA ILE A 58 13.51 0.85 2.74
C ILE A 58 12.08 0.43 3.11
N LEU A 59 11.70 0.52 4.40
CA LEU A 59 10.35 0.18 4.85
C LEU A 59 9.29 1.07 4.18
N MET A 60 9.56 2.38 4.00
CA MET A 60 8.68 3.30 3.28
C MET A 60 8.45 2.85 1.83
N VAL A 61 9.52 2.54 1.10
CA VAL A 61 9.44 2.10 -0.30
C VAL A 61 8.66 0.79 -0.40
N ILE A 62 8.93 -0.18 0.48
CA ILE A 62 8.22 -1.46 0.48
C ILE A 62 6.72 -1.24 0.68
N LYS A 63 6.34 -0.48 1.71
CA LYS A 63 4.91 -0.21 1.98
C LYS A 63 4.24 0.48 0.82
N PHE A 64 4.90 1.48 0.24
CA PHE A 64 4.38 2.19 -0.91
C PHE A 64 4.10 1.25 -2.08
N VAL A 65 5.07 0.41 -2.45
CA VAL A 65 4.91 -0.55 -3.56
C VAL A 65 3.82 -1.57 -3.26
N THR A 66 3.74 -2.09 -2.04
CA THR A 66 2.70 -3.05 -1.62
C THR A 66 1.31 -2.41 -1.70
N VAL A 67 1.14 -1.18 -1.22
CA VAL A 67 -0.15 -0.45 -1.28
C VAL A 67 -0.58 -0.21 -2.72
N VAL A 68 0.32 0.32 -3.54
CA VAL A 68 0.05 0.59 -4.97
C VAL A 68 -0.25 -0.70 -5.74
N SER A 69 0.49 -1.77 -5.49
CA SER A 69 0.30 -3.03 -6.22
C SER A 69 -1.03 -3.68 -5.85
N TYR A 70 -1.33 -3.80 -4.56
CA TYR A 70 -2.46 -4.59 -4.08
C TYR A 70 -3.69 -3.74 -3.75
N PHE A 71 -3.57 -2.70 -2.93
CA PHE A 71 -4.73 -1.90 -2.49
C PHE A 71 -5.25 -0.92 -3.55
N MET A 72 -4.42 -0.46 -4.47
CA MET A 72 -4.88 0.30 -5.65
C MET A 72 -5.34 -0.60 -6.80
N HIS A 73 -5.48 -1.92 -6.56
CA HIS A 73 -5.95 -2.92 -7.53
C HIS A 73 -5.06 -3.12 -8.78
N LEU A 74 -3.93 -2.42 -8.92
CA LEU A 74 -3.09 -2.47 -10.13
C LEU A 74 -2.58 -3.88 -10.49
N LYS A 75 -2.37 -4.74 -9.49
CA LYS A 75 -1.96 -6.15 -9.68
C LYS A 75 -3.06 -7.02 -10.26
N PHE A 76 -4.32 -6.68 -10.00
CA PHE A 76 -5.51 -7.46 -10.35
C PHE A 76 -6.31 -6.86 -11.52
N ASP A 77 -6.01 -5.60 -11.87
CA ASP A 77 -6.54 -4.92 -13.04
C ASP A 77 -5.64 -5.11 -14.28
N ASN A 78 -6.05 -4.54 -15.41
CA ASN A 78 -5.29 -4.54 -16.65
C ASN A 78 -3.92 -3.91 -16.47
N LYS A 79 -2.89 -4.58 -17.03
CA LYS A 79 -1.49 -4.16 -16.99
C LYS A 79 -1.25 -2.72 -17.50
N ILE A 80 -2.21 -2.16 -18.26
CA ILE A 80 -2.15 -0.77 -18.72
C ILE A 80 -2.15 0.22 -17.54
N PHE A 81 -2.93 -0.01 -16.49
CA PHE A 81 -2.97 0.87 -15.32
C PHE A 81 -1.68 0.79 -14.52
N SER A 82 -1.14 -0.41 -14.36
CA SER A 82 0.20 -0.61 -13.79
C SER A 82 1.26 0.16 -14.60
N TYR A 83 1.25 0.01 -15.93
CA TYR A 83 2.23 0.68 -16.80
C TYR A 83 2.13 2.21 -16.74
N LEU A 84 0.91 2.76 -16.80
CA LEU A 84 0.69 4.20 -16.69
C LEU A 84 1.17 4.75 -15.35
N PHE A 85 0.92 4.03 -14.25
CA PHE A 85 1.39 4.43 -12.93
C PHE A 85 2.92 4.45 -12.85
N TYR A 86 3.60 3.35 -13.25
CA TYR A 86 5.05 3.28 -13.21
C TYR A 86 5.72 4.25 -14.18
N ALA A 87 5.13 4.49 -15.35
CA ALA A 87 5.60 5.51 -16.29
C ALA A 87 5.48 6.91 -15.69
N GLY A 88 4.36 7.22 -15.02
CA GLY A 88 4.18 8.47 -14.29
C GLY A 88 5.16 8.64 -13.13
N LEU A 89 5.42 7.56 -12.36
CA LEU A 89 6.41 7.56 -11.29
C LEU A 89 7.83 7.81 -11.83
N LEU A 90 8.22 7.13 -12.91
CA LEU A 90 9.51 7.32 -13.56
C LEU A 90 9.64 8.75 -14.09
N LEU A 91 8.60 9.27 -14.73
CA LEU A 91 8.57 10.64 -15.24
C LEU A 91 8.71 11.66 -14.10
N ALA A 92 8.01 11.47 -12.98
CA ALA A 92 8.11 12.35 -11.81
C ALA A 92 9.53 12.37 -11.25
N ILE A 93 10.17 11.20 -11.11
CA ILE A 93 11.56 11.09 -10.67
C ILE A 93 12.50 11.79 -11.66
N ALA A 94 12.31 11.58 -12.96
CA ALA A 94 13.13 12.21 -14.01
C ALA A 94 13.02 13.74 -13.98
N VAL A 95 11.80 14.27 -13.87
CA VAL A 95 11.56 15.72 -13.77
C VAL A 95 12.18 16.29 -12.50
N TYR A 96 12.02 15.61 -11.36
CA TYR A 96 12.64 16.03 -10.09
C TYR A 96 14.17 16.03 -10.16
N CYS A 97 14.77 14.99 -10.74
CA CYS A 97 16.22 14.93 -10.97
C CYS A 97 16.69 16.05 -11.91
N GLY A 98 15.95 16.33 -12.99
CA GLY A 98 16.23 17.43 -13.91
C GLY A 98 16.20 18.78 -13.19
N PHE A 99 15.18 19.02 -12.37
CA PHE A 99 15.07 20.21 -11.54
C PHE A 99 16.28 20.35 -10.59
N LEU A 100 16.64 19.29 -9.86
CA LEU A 100 17.82 19.28 -8.98
C LEU A 100 19.14 19.52 -9.75
N ALA A 101 19.26 18.97 -10.96
CA ALA A 101 20.43 19.21 -11.82
C ALA A 101 20.55 20.68 -12.21
N THR A 102 19.44 21.37 -12.48
CA THR A 102 19.42 22.83 -12.70
C THR A 102 19.95 23.58 -11.48
N PHE A 103 19.50 23.25 -10.25
CA PHE A 103 20.05 23.89 -9.04
C PHE A 103 21.51 23.56 -8.79
N LYS A 104 21.95 22.31 -8.99
CA LYS A 104 23.37 21.94 -8.85
C LYS A 104 24.25 22.67 -9.85
N PHE A 105 23.76 22.87 -11.07
CA PHE A 105 24.45 23.66 -12.09
C PHE A 105 24.53 25.15 -11.69
N PHE A 106 23.43 25.71 -11.16
CA PHE A 106 23.35 27.11 -10.77
C PHE A 106 24.12 27.43 -9.47
N LEU A 107 24.03 26.57 -8.45
CA LEU A 107 24.75 26.71 -7.16
C LEU A 107 26.25 26.44 -7.27
N LYS A 108 26.73 25.81 -8.36
CA LYS A 108 28.16 25.64 -8.64
C LYS A 108 28.78 26.85 -9.37
N GLN A 109 27.96 27.72 -9.97
CA GLN A 109 28.40 28.91 -10.72
C GLN A 109 28.28 30.24 -9.96
N GLY A 110 27.81 30.23 -8.70
CA GLY A 110 27.72 31.41 -7.83
C GLY A 110 28.78 31.43 -6.75
#